data_AF-A0AB36BIX3-F1
#
_entry.id   AF-A0AB36BIX3-F1
#
_cell.length_a   1.000
_cell.length_b   1.000
_cell.length_c   1.000
_cell.angle_alpha   90.00
_cell.angle_beta   90.00
_cell.angle_gamma   90.00
#
_symmetry.space_group_name_H-M   'P 1'
#
loop_
_entity.id
_entity.type
_entity.pdbx_description
1 polymer ?
#
loop_
_entity_poly.entity_id
_entity_poly.type
_entity_poly.pdbx_seq_one_letter_code
_entity_poly.pdbx_strand_id
1 'polypeptide(L)'
;MTQVKQALLIFTNKDLTAMEVGFLQIQKTGKQYEVYYQNYDNGKGAFMVRKDKKDMNLNDLLSTEDIERVQSAFNLKRWNNGSMYLNVNLYGWGR
;
A
#
# COMPACT_ATOMS: atom_id res chain seq x y z
N MET A 1 -1.36 -11.58 -20.91
CA MET A 1 -1.13 -10.20 -20.43
C MET A 1 -1.55 -10.14 -18.96
N THR A 2 -0.67 -9.69 -18.06
CA THR A 2 -1.03 -9.51 -16.65
C THR A 2 -2.03 -8.35 -16.54
N GLN A 3 -3.18 -8.57 -15.91
CA GLN A 3 -4.16 -7.48 -15.69
C GLN A 3 -3.52 -6.43 -14.78
N VAL A 4 -3.44 -5.19 -15.27
CA VAL A 4 -3.00 -4.03 -14.50
C VAL A 4 -4.23 -3.31 -13.99
N LYS A 5 -4.31 -3.03 -12.69
CA LYS A 5 -5.37 -2.19 -12.11
C LYS A 5 -4.79 -0.93 -11.51
N GLN A 6 -5.39 0.20 -11.84
CA GLN A 6 -5.05 1.47 -11.21
C GLN A 6 -5.68 1.54 -9.82
N ALA A 7 -4.89 1.95 -8.85
CA ALA A 7 -5.31 2.10 -7.47
C ALA A 7 -4.78 3.39 -6.87
N LEU A 8 -5.48 3.88 -5.86
CA LEU A 8 -5.04 4.97 -5.01
C LEU A 8 -4.66 4.40 -3.65
N LEU A 9 -3.40 4.51 -3.29
CA LEU A 9 -2.88 4.20 -1.96
C LEU A 9 -3.01 5.44 -1.09
N ILE A 10 -3.67 5.28 0.05
CA ILE A 10 -4.00 6.35 0.99
C ILE A 10 -3.39 5.96 2.32
N PHE A 11 -2.37 6.66 2.79
CA PHE A 11 -1.85 6.47 4.14
C PHE A 11 -2.39 7.54 5.07
N THR A 12 -2.88 7.14 6.24
CA THR A 12 -3.55 8.02 7.21
C THR A 12 -2.88 7.96 8.58
N ASN A 13 -2.05 6.94 8.85
CA ASN A 13 -1.27 6.83 10.06
C ASN A 13 0.20 6.51 9.74
N LYS A 14 1.13 7.34 10.25
CA LYS A 14 2.58 7.12 10.11
C LYS A 14 3.15 6.31 11.27
N ASP A 15 2.38 6.11 12.34
CA ASP A 15 2.82 5.32 13.47
C ASP A 15 2.91 3.85 13.05
N LEU A 16 4.13 3.36 12.83
CA LEU A 16 4.42 1.97 12.47
C LEU A 16 4.13 0.99 13.62
N THR A 17 3.81 1.49 14.81
CA THR A 17 3.27 0.67 15.91
C THR A 17 1.76 0.45 15.76
N ALA A 18 1.06 1.33 15.03
CA ALA A 18 -0.29 1.07 14.60
C ALA A 18 -0.24 0.04 13.47
N MET A 19 -0.94 -1.07 13.66
CA MET A 19 -0.99 -2.13 12.65
C MET A 19 -1.54 -1.54 11.34
N GLU A 20 -2.69 -0.87 11.40
CA GLU A 20 -3.32 -0.21 10.26
C GLU A 20 -2.64 1.14 9.93
N VAL A 21 -2.19 1.28 8.67
CA VAL A 21 -1.50 2.49 8.19
C VAL A 21 -2.28 3.22 7.08
N GLY A 22 -3.32 2.59 6.51
CA GLY A 22 -4.17 3.23 5.51
C GLY A 22 -5.03 2.28 4.67
N PHE A 23 -5.33 2.70 3.44
CA PHE A 23 -6.21 1.99 2.50
C PHE A 23 -5.67 1.99 1.08
N LEU A 24 -6.02 0.95 0.32
CA LEU A 24 -5.83 0.85 -1.11
C LEU A 24 -7.20 0.86 -1.80
N GLN A 25 -7.47 1.88 -2.61
CA GLN A 25 -8.73 2.01 -3.35
C GLN A 25 -8.54 1.67 -4.82
N ILE A 26 -9.26 0.66 -5.32
CA ILE A 26 -9.30 0.35 -6.75
C ILE A 26 -10.12 1.42 -7.46
N GLN A 27 -9.47 2.22 -8.31
CA GLN A 27 -10.08 3.43 -8.88
C GLN A 27 -11.35 3.14 -9.68
N LYS A 28 -11.33 2.07 -10.49
CA LYS A 28 -12.47 1.71 -11.34
C LYS A 28 -13.73 1.33 -10.55
N THR A 29 -13.57 0.70 -9.37
CA THR A 29 -14.70 0.15 -8.61
C THR A 29 -14.97 0.88 -7.31
N GLY A 30 -14.10 1.79 -6.89
CA GLY A 30 -14.16 2.46 -5.59
C GLY A 30 -13.94 1.52 -4.39
N LYS A 31 -13.68 0.23 -4.62
CA LYS A 31 -13.50 -0.75 -3.53
C LYS A 31 -12.21 -0.47 -2.79
N GLN A 32 -12.30 -0.42 -1.47
CA GLN A 32 -11.19 -0.15 -0.56
C GLN A 32 -10.75 -1.44 0.14
N TYR A 33 -9.46 -1.52 0.41
CA TYR A 33 -8.80 -2.63 1.09
C TYR A 33 -7.89 -2.04 2.17
N GLU A 34 -7.90 -2.64 3.35
CA GLU A 34 -7.03 -2.22 4.47
C GLU A 34 -5.57 -2.43 4.10
N VAL A 35 -4.73 -1.45 4.43
CA VAL A 35 -3.28 -1.50 4.29
C VAL A 35 -2.66 -1.37 5.67
N TYR A 36 -1.78 -2.30 6.00
CA TYR A 36 -1.14 -2.38 7.30
C TYR A 36 0.36 -2.64 7.10
N TYR A 37 1.20 -2.24 8.05
CA TYR A 37 2.64 -2.49 7.97
C TYR A 37 3.01 -3.71 8.81
N GLN A 38 3.66 -4.69 8.21
CA GLN A 38 4.16 -5.87 8.91
C GLN A 38 5.67 -5.73 9.15
N ASN A 39 6.06 -5.65 10.42
CA ASN A 39 7.46 -5.73 10.83
C ASN A 39 7.93 -7.20 10.84
N TYR A 40 9.12 -7.44 10.29
CA TYR A 40 9.85 -8.70 10.40
C TYR A 40 10.98 -8.56 11.42
N ASP A 41 11.37 -9.66 12.07
CA ASP A 41 12.32 -9.68 13.21
C ASP A 41 13.72 -9.08 12.91
N ASN A 42 14.05 -8.83 11.64
CA ASN A 42 15.33 -8.29 11.19
C ASN A 42 15.32 -6.77 10.94
N GLY A 43 14.32 -6.05 11.46
CA GLY A 43 14.19 -4.60 11.25
C GLY A 43 13.77 -4.21 9.83
N LYS A 44 13.38 -5.19 9.01
CA LYS A 44 12.70 -4.95 7.72
C LYS A 44 11.21 -5.08 7.92
N GLY A 45 10.42 -4.41 7.11
CA GLY A 45 8.98 -4.63 7.06
C GLY A 45 8.44 -4.48 5.65
N ALA A 46 7.17 -4.81 5.47
CA ALA A 46 6.47 -4.69 4.21
C ALA A 46 5.05 -4.14 4.42
N PHE A 47 4.57 -3.41 3.42
CA PHE A 47 3.17 -3.03 3.36
C PHE A 47 2.35 -4.22 2.90
N MET A 48 1.33 -4.55 3.67
CA MET A 48 0.42 -5.65 3.42
C MET A 48 -0.96 -5.09 3.09
N VAL A 49 -1.67 -5.76 2.18
CA VAL A 49 -3.04 -5.43 1.81
C VAL A 49 -3.94 -6.59 2.22
N ARG A 50 -4.96 -6.32 3.03
CA ARG A 50 -5.95 -7.33 3.42
C ARG A 50 -7.09 -7.40 2.40
N LYS A 51 -7.16 -8.51 1.68
CA LYS A 51 -8.20 -8.79 0.66
C LYS A 51 -8.85 -10.14 0.93
N ASP A 52 -10.17 -10.16 1.10
CA ASP A 52 -10.95 -11.39 1.27
C ASP A 52 -10.42 -12.32 2.39
N LYS A 53 -10.01 -11.73 3.53
CA LYS A 53 -9.35 -12.42 4.67
C LYS A 53 -7.98 -13.03 4.37
N LYS A 54 -7.35 -12.65 3.26
CA LYS A 54 -5.96 -12.98 2.93
C LYS A 54 -5.11 -11.74 2.94
N ASP A 55 -3.91 -11.89 3.46
CA ASP A 55 -2.91 -10.83 3.46
C ASP A 55 -2.00 -11.00 2.24
N MET A 56 -1.84 -9.91 1.49
CA MET A 56 -1.02 -9.88 0.27
C MET A 56 0.09 -8.86 0.46
N ASN A 57 1.32 -9.21 0.08
CA ASN A 57 2.41 -8.24 0.08
C ASN A 57 2.20 -7.24 -1.06
N LEU A 58 2.16 -5.95 -0.73
CA LEU A 58 1.97 -4.88 -1.70
C LEU A 58 3.12 -4.85 -2.72
N ASN A 59 4.33 -5.21 -2.31
CA ASN A 59 5.51 -5.23 -3.20
C ASN A 59 5.36 -6.26 -4.33
N ASP A 60 4.65 -7.36 -4.10
CA ASP A 60 4.40 -8.37 -5.15
C ASP A 60 3.43 -7.85 -6.23
N LEU A 61 2.74 -6.75 -5.95
CA LEU A 61 1.75 -6.12 -6.81
C LEU A 61 2.30 -4.87 -7.51
N LEU A 62 3.49 -4.39 -7.16
CA LEU A 62 4.04 -3.13 -7.66
C LEU A 62 5.27 -3.35 -8.53
N SER A 63 5.57 -2.38 -9.39
CA SER A 63 6.88 -2.32 -10.03
C SER A 63 7.95 -1.88 -9.01
N THR A 64 9.22 -2.19 -9.27
CA THR A 64 10.33 -1.72 -8.42
C THR A 64 10.32 -0.21 -8.20
N GLU A 65 10.04 0.56 -9.26
CA GLU A 65 9.93 2.02 -9.20
C GLU A 65 8.77 2.48 -8.30
N ASP A 66 7.61 1.81 -8.38
CA ASP A 66 6.47 2.11 -7.53
C ASP A 66 6.74 1.77 -6.05
N ILE A 67 7.47 0.67 -5.79
CA ILE A 67 7.88 0.30 -4.42
C ILE A 67 8.75 1.40 -3.81
N GLU A 68 9.78 1.84 -4.53
CA GLU A 68 10.69 2.90 -4.07
C GLU A 68 9.95 4.21 -3.84
N ARG A 69 9.03 4.56 -4.74
CA ARG A 69 8.20 5.77 -4.62
C ARG A 69 7.27 5.71 -3.42
N VAL A 70 6.60 4.58 -3.19
CA VAL A 70 5.72 4.37 -2.02
C VAL A 70 6.51 4.49 -0.72
N GLN A 71 7.65 3.80 -0.62
CA GLN A 71 8.48 3.83 0.58
C GLN A 71 9.04 5.23 0.85
N SER A 72 9.53 5.91 -0.18
CA SER A 72 10.07 7.27 -0.06
C SER A 72 9.02 8.26 0.42
N ALA A 73 7.81 8.16 -0.14
CA ALA A 73 6.71 9.02 0.23
C ALA A 73 6.23 8.73 1.68
N PHE A 74 6.12 7.45 2.06
CA PHE A 74 5.72 7.06 3.41
C PHE A 74 6.70 7.59 4.47
N ASN A 75 7.99 7.60 4.15
CA ASN A 75 9.04 8.08 5.05
C ASN A 75 9.06 9.61 5.24
N LEU A 76 8.34 10.39 4.41
CA LEU A 76 8.29 11.84 4.52
C LEU A 76 7.88 12.30 5.93
N LYS A 77 8.62 13.26 6.51
CA LYS A 77 8.40 13.75 7.88
C LYS A 77 7.04 14.41 8.08
N ARG A 78 6.39 14.88 7.01
CA ARG A 78 5.09 15.56 7.03
C ARG A 78 4.28 15.12 5.81
N TRP A 79 3.01 14.79 6.04
CA TRP A 79 2.02 14.57 4.99
C TRP A 79 1.05 15.75 4.95
N ASN A 80 0.65 16.18 3.75
CA ASN A 80 -0.33 17.26 3.63
C ASN A 80 -1.66 16.80 4.24
N ASN A 81 -2.22 17.59 5.16
CA ASN A 81 -3.46 17.26 5.88
C ASN A 81 -3.42 15.97 6.72
N GLY A 82 -2.23 15.50 7.10
CA GLY A 82 -2.09 14.27 7.91
C GLY A 82 -2.32 12.97 7.13
N SER A 83 -2.41 13.04 5.79
CA SER A 83 -2.57 11.86 4.95
C SER A 83 -1.78 11.98 3.66
N MET A 84 -1.37 10.84 3.10
CA MET A 84 -0.62 10.76 1.86
C MET A 84 -1.40 9.97 0.82
N TYR A 85 -1.38 10.45 -0.43
CA TYR A 85 -2.13 9.89 -1.54
C TYR A 85 -1.18 9.56 -2.68
N LEU A 86 -1.23 8.32 -3.18
CA LEU A 86 -0.33 7.82 -4.20
C LEU A 86 -1.07 6.95 -5.21
N ASN A 87 -1.13 7.40 -6.46
CA ASN A 87 -1.64 6.58 -7.56
C ASN A 87 -0.60 5.52 -7.91
N VAL A 88 -0.99 4.24 -7.93
CA VAL A 88 -0.10 3.10 -8.23
C VAL A 88 -0.75 2.16 -9.25
N ASN A 89 0.07 1.40 -9.97
CA ASN A 89 -0.38 0.34 -10.86
C ASN A 89 -0.17 -1.02 -10.19
N LEU A 90 -1.25 -1.78 -10.02
CA LEU A 90 -1.22 -3.11 -9.42
C LEU A 90 -1.11 -4.18 -10.50
N TYR A 91 0.03 -4.85 -10.56
CA TYR A 91 0.32 -5.95 -11.46
C TYR A 91 -0.11 -7.27 -10.80
N GLY A 92 -1.08 -7.96 -11.39
CA GLY A 92 -1.55 -9.27 -10.85
C GLY A 92 -2.68 -9.18 -9.84
N TRP A 93 -3.29 -7.99 -9.66
CA TRP A 93 -4.45 -7.82 -8.80
C TRP A 93 -5.68 -8.59 -9.28
N GLY A 94 -6.12 -9.58 -8.51
CA GLY A 94 -7.27 -10.44 -8.82
C GLY A 94 -6.92 -11.73 -9.56
N ARG A 95 -5.63 -12.10 -9.61
CA ARG A 95 -5.22 -13.49 -9.83
C ARG A 95 -5.52 -14.36 -8.60
#